data_AF-A0A2I0VCA1-F1
#
_entry.id   AF-A0A2I0VCA1-F1
#
_cell.length_a   1.000
_cell.length_b   1.000
_cell.length_c   1.000
_cell.angle_alpha   90.00
_cell.angle_beta   90.00
_cell.angle_gamma   90.00
#
_symmetry.space_group_name_H-M   'P 1'
#
loop_
_entity.id
_entity.type
_entity.pdbx_description
1 polymer ?
#
loop_
_entity_poly.entity_id
_entity_poly.type
_entity_poly.pdbx_seq_one_letter_code
_entity_poly.pdbx_strand_id
1 'polypeptide(L)'
;MGRLKITDRTDWEVAVVYANKDRHTRRTVWDDISKYHTMGVPLLIGGDFNCIMAQAEKKGGKAFHFSPAAGDMADFMLTNDLVDPGFNGPSFTWTNNKDARSSIFSRLDRFLVSSSILDVFQGLKVKHLTRLASDHCPILCCLMEDVKKASYHWIKFEDVWAS
;
A
#
# COMPACT_ATOMS: atom_id res chain seq x y z
N MET A 1 12.42 9.10 -6.94
CA MET A 1 11.34 9.97 -6.43
C MET A 1 11.05 11.03 -7.47
N GLY A 2 9.78 11.35 -7.69
CA GLY A 2 9.35 12.35 -8.66
C GLY A 2 8.21 13.17 -8.09
N ARG A 3 7.82 14.23 -8.81
CA ARG A 3 6.65 15.03 -8.48
C ARG A 3 5.50 14.71 -9.43
N LEU A 4 4.29 14.64 -8.89
CA LEU A 4 3.07 14.37 -9.63
C LEU A 4 2.03 15.43 -9.25
N LYS A 5 1.41 16.05 -10.26
CA LYS A 5 0.26 16.93 -10.06
C LYS A 5 -1.01 16.09 -10.18
N ILE A 6 -1.66 15.82 -9.06
CA ILE A 6 -2.98 15.18 -9.04
C ILE A 6 -3.97 16.28 -8.69
N THR A 7 -4.77 16.70 -9.68
CA THR A 7 -5.65 17.88 -9.67
C THR A 7 -4.91 19.23 -9.71
N ASP A 8 -5.62 20.30 -10.05
CA ASP A 8 -5.06 21.66 -10.27
C ASP A 8 -4.53 22.35 -9.01
N ARG A 9 -4.53 21.67 -7.84
CA ARG A 9 -4.40 22.31 -6.53
C ARG A 9 -3.20 21.90 -5.69
N THR A 10 -2.51 20.79 -5.95
CA THR A 10 -1.38 20.36 -5.09
C THR A 10 -0.35 19.49 -5.81
N ASP A 11 0.93 19.82 -5.63
CA ASP A 11 2.07 18.97 -6.03
C ASP A 11 2.27 17.85 -5.02
N TRP A 12 2.36 16.61 -5.51
CA TRP A 12 2.60 15.42 -4.70
C TRP A 12 4.01 14.91 -4.97
N GLU A 13 4.63 14.34 -3.95
CA GLU A 13 5.82 13.54 -4.11
C GLU A 13 5.45 12.08 -4.25
N VAL A 14 6.05 11.40 -5.23
CA VAL A 14 5.80 9.99 -5.50
C VAL A 14 7.11 9.24 -5.57
N ALA A 15 7.18 8.12 -4.88
CA ALA A 15 8.27 7.17 -4.98
C ALA A 15 7.76 5.78 -5.35
N VAL A 16 8.44 5.13 -6.29
CA VAL A 16 8.24 3.71 -6.57
C VAL A 16 9.45 2.96 -6.04
N VAL A 17 9.22 1.95 -5.21
CA VAL A 17 10.30 1.21 -4.54
C VAL A 17 10.40 -0.23 -5.03
N TYR A 18 11.63 -0.67 -5.21
CA TYR A 18 12.01 -2.08 -5.27
C TYR A 18 13.21 -2.24 -4.34
N ALA A 19 12.92 -2.46 -3.07
CA ALA A 19 13.92 -2.46 -2.01
C ALA A 19 14.69 -3.79 -1.99
N ASN A 20 15.97 -3.75 -1.60
CA ASN A 20 16.78 -4.95 -1.51
C ASN A 20 16.30 -5.89 -0.38
N LYS A 21 16.61 -7.19 -0.48
CA LYS A 21 16.38 -8.16 0.59
C LYS A 21 17.35 -7.97 1.74
N ASP A 22 18.58 -7.54 1.45
CA ASP A 22 19.56 -7.15 2.44
C ASP A 22 19.12 -5.90 3.21
N ARG A 23 19.27 -5.95 4.54
CA ARG A 23 18.83 -4.88 5.45
C ARG A 23 19.57 -3.57 5.20
N HIS A 24 20.88 -3.62 5.04
CA HIS A 24 21.71 -2.40 4.96
C HIS A 24 21.50 -1.71 3.63
N THR A 25 21.49 -2.46 2.52
CA THR A 25 21.15 -1.90 1.20
C THR A 25 19.70 -1.42 1.14
N ARG A 26 18.76 -2.09 1.82
CA ARG A 26 17.38 -1.58 1.91
C ARG A 26 17.30 -0.27 2.68
N ARG A 27 18.05 -0.14 3.77
CA ARG A 27 18.05 1.08 4.59
C ARG A 27 18.48 2.32 3.82
N THR A 28 19.40 2.19 2.86
CA THR A 28 19.81 3.35 2.04
C THR A 28 18.64 3.93 1.23
N VAL A 29 17.67 3.10 0.82
CA VAL A 29 16.45 3.58 0.15
C VAL A 29 15.60 4.42 1.09
N TRP A 30 15.50 4.03 2.35
CA TRP A 30 14.78 4.80 3.38
C TRP A 30 15.46 6.13 3.67
N ASP A 31 16.79 6.11 3.81
CA ASP A 31 17.60 7.30 4.04
C ASP A 31 17.49 8.28 2.85
N ASP A 32 17.56 7.77 1.61
CA ASP A 32 17.41 8.59 0.40
C ASP A 32 16.02 9.20 0.29
N ILE A 33 14.95 8.42 0.47
CA ILE A 33 13.58 8.97 0.42
C ILE A 33 13.39 10.03 1.51
N SER A 34 13.84 9.76 2.74
CA SER A 34 13.72 10.71 3.85
C SER A 34 14.50 12.01 3.59
N LYS A 35 15.66 11.91 2.94
CA LYS A 35 16.50 13.05 2.58
C LYS A 35 15.86 13.94 1.53
N TYR A 36 15.17 13.35 0.55
CA TYR A 36 14.55 14.10 -0.55
C TYR A 36 13.09 14.49 -0.29
N HIS A 37 12.45 13.86 0.69
CA HIS A 37 11.10 14.21 1.08
C HIS A 37 11.04 15.58 1.76
N THR A 38 10.11 16.40 1.30
CA THR A 38 9.82 17.69 1.93
C THR A 38 8.67 17.53 2.92
N MET A 39 8.95 17.64 4.22
CA MET A 39 7.91 17.54 5.26
C MET A 39 6.74 18.50 4.99
N GLY A 40 5.52 17.96 5.09
CA GLY A 40 4.27 18.69 4.81
C GLY A 40 3.81 18.63 3.35
N VAL A 41 4.65 18.14 2.42
CA VAL A 41 4.22 17.83 1.06
C VAL A 41 3.57 16.44 1.04
N PRO A 42 2.42 16.23 0.37
CA PRO A 42 1.82 14.90 0.25
C PRO A 42 2.78 13.90 -0.39
N LEU A 43 3.03 12.77 0.27
CA LEU A 43 3.95 11.73 -0.18
C LEU A 43 3.23 10.39 -0.35
N LEU A 44 3.29 9.83 -1.56
CA LEU A 44 2.82 8.48 -1.87
C LEU A 44 4.00 7.61 -2.29
N ILE A 45 4.19 6.49 -1.60
CA ILE A 45 5.21 5.50 -1.92
C ILE A 45 4.53 4.18 -2.24
N GLY A 46 4.88 3.53 -3.36
CA GLY A 46 4.34 2.22 -3.70
C GLY A 46 5.40 1.27 -4.25
N GLY A 47 5.27 -0.02 -3.99
CA GLY A 47 6.12 -1.04 -4.59
C GLY A 47 6.52 -2.14 -3.61
N ASP A 48 7.62 -2.84 -3.91
CA ASP A 48 8.14 -3.95 -3.12
C ASP A 48 9.11 -3.43 -2.06
N PHE A 49 8.70 -3.52 -0.79
CA PHE A 49 9.51 -3.10 0.35
C PHE A 49 10.45 -4.20 0.84
N ASN A 50 10.30 -5.46 0.38
CA ASN A 50 11.03 -6.63 0.85
C ASN A 50 11.11 -6.71 2.39
N CYS A 51 10.07 -6.22 3.08
CA CYS A 51 10.01 -6.13 4.54
C CYS A 51 8.61 -6.50 5.05
N ILE A 52 8.60 -7.27 6.13
CA ILE A 52 7.41 -7.78 6.80
C ILE A 52 7.34 -7.06 8.15
N MET A 53 6.19 -6.52 8.50
CA MET A 53 5.98 -5.70 9.71
C MET A 53 5.22 -6.44 10.81
N ALA A 54 4.50 -7.51 10.48
CA ALA A 54 3.72 -8.30 11.43
C ALA A 54 3.61 -9.77 11.04
N GLN A 55 3.28 -10.64 12.01
CA GLN A 55 3.06 -12.06 11.73
C GLN A 55 1.88 -12.29 10.77
N ALA A 56 0.85 -11.43 10.79
CA ALA A 56 -0.28 -11.52 9.86
C ALA A 56 0.14 -11.36 8.39
N GLU A 57 1.29 -10.73 8.14
CA GLU A 57 1.84 -10.54 6.80
C GLU A 57 2.68 -11.73 6.31
N LYS A 58 2.76 -12.82 7.09
CA LYS A 58 3.55 -14.01 6.75
C LYS A 58 2.81 -15.32 7.05
N LYS A 59 2.85 -16.25 6.11
CA LYS A 59 2.39 -17.63 6.30
C LYS A 59 3.45 -18.63 5.84
N GLY A 60 3.70 -19.64 6.67
CA GLY A 60 4.72 -20.66 6.42
C GLY A 60 6.16 -20.16 6.67
N GLY A 61 7.11 -21.10 6.62
CA GLY A 61 8.51 -20.83 6.96
C GLY A 61 8.70 -20.48 8.43
N LYS A 62 9.74 -19.69 8.73
CA LYS A 62 10.01 -19.20 10.09
C LYS A 62 8.94 -18.18 10.51
N ALA A 63 8.50 -18.26 11.76
CA ALA A 63 7.62 -17.26 12.36
C ALA A 63 8.26 -15.88 12.29
N PHE A 64 7.41 -14.87 12.15
CA PHE A 64 7.81 -13.48 12.21
C PHE A 64 8.24 -13.13 13.63
N HIS A 65 9.37 -12.41 13.72
CA HIS A 65 9.78 -11.69 14.91
C HIS A 65 10.11 -10.27 14.49
N PHE A 66 9.81 -9.31 15.35
CA PHE A 66 10.11 -7.91 15.07
C PHE A 66 11.63 -7.71 15.05
N SER A 67 12.18 -7.71 13.83
CA SER A 67 13.63 -7.67 13.58
C SER A 67 14.13 -6.23 13.46
N PRO A 68 15.45 -5.99 13.56
CA PRO A 68 16.01 -4.67 13.29
C PRO A 68 15.63 -4.08 11.92
N ALA A 69 15.41 -4.93 10.92
CA ALA A 69 14.92 -4.51 9.61
C ALA A 69 13.48 -3.97 9.64
N ALA A 70 12.60 -4.58 10.45
CA ALA A 70 11.24 -4.08 10.66
C ALA A 70 11.26 -2.78 11.50
N GLY A 71 12.20 -2.69 12.45
CA GLY A 71 12.50 -1.46 13.19
C GLY A 71 12.91 -0.31 12.26
N ASP A 72 13.88 -0.52 11.37
CA ASP A 72 14.31 0.52 10.42
C ASP A 72 13.14 1.01 9.54
N MET A 73 12.24 0.10 9.12
CA MET A 73 11.05 0.48 8.35
C MET A 73 10.02 1.24 9.20
N ALA A 74 9.82 0.85 10.47
CA ALA A 74 8.94 1.56 11.39
C ALA A 74 9.45 2.99 11.65
N ASP A 75 10.76 3.14 11.87
CA ASP A 75 11.40 4.44 12.07
C ASP A 75 11.30 5.32 10.81
N PHE A 76 11.52 4.72 9.63
CA PHE A 76 11.31 5.38 8.34
C PHE A 76 9.86 5.87 8.18
N MET A 77 8.88 5.02 8.50
CA MET A 77 7.47 5.39 8.42
C MET A 77 7.15 6.55 9.38
N LEU A 78 7.58 6.45 10.63
CA LEU A 78 7.35 7.47 11.64
C LEU A 78 7.99 8.82 11.27
N THR A 79 9.24 8.80 10.81
CA THR A 79 10.02 10.02 10.49
C THR A 79 9.41 10.81 9.34
N ASN A 80 8.74 10.12 8.41
CA ASN A 80 8.16 10.72 7.20
C ASN A 80 6.63 10.82 7.22
N ASP A 81 6.00 10.67 8.40
CA ASP A 81 4.54 10.72 8.56
C ASP A 81 3.79 9.71 7.67
N LEU A 82 4.36 8.53 7.45
CA LEU A 82 3.82 7.53 6.54
C LEU A 82 2.97 6.49 7.28
N VAL A 83 1.81 6.19 6.69
CA VAL A 83 0.91 5.14 7.14
C VAL A 83 0.63 4.14 6.03
N ASP A 84 0.46 2.86 6.40
CA ASP A 84 -0.08 1.82 5.51
C ASP A 84 -1.61 1.93 5.57
N PRO A 85 -2.31 2.33 4.50
CA PRO A 85 -3.76 2.51 4.50
C PRO A 85 -4.52 1.17 4.52
N GLY A 86 -3.82 0.04 4.61
CA GLY A 86 -4.41 -1.29 4.46
C GLY A 86 -4.69 -1.62 3.00
N PHE A 87 -5.50 -2.64 2.76
CA PHE A 87 -5.80 -3.13 1.41
C PHE A 87 -7.06 -3.99 1.38
N ASN A 88 -7.59 -4.20 0.18
CA ASN A 88 -8.62 -5.18 -0.14
C ASN A 88 -8.05 -6.28 -1.06
N GLY A 89 -8.56 -7.50 -0.96
CA GLY A 89 -8.13 -8.64 -1.79
C GLY A 89 -7.21 -9.61 -1.03
N PRO A 90 -6.36 -10.38 -1.74
CA PRO A 90 -5.49 -11.39 -1.12
C PRO A 90 -4.55 -10.79 -0.06
N SER A 91 -4.38 -11.48 1.08
CA SER A 91 -3.54 -10.99 2.19
C SER A 91 -2.05 -10.94 1.90
N PHE A 92 -1.58 -11.74 0.93
CA PHE A 92 -0.16 -11.89 0.62
C PHE A 92 0.08 -11.45 -0.82
N THR A 93 1.17 -10.72 -1.04
CA THR A 93 1.54 -10.23 -2.36
C THR A 93 2.66 -11.05 -2.98
N TRP A 94 3.35 -11.87 -2.21
CA TRP A 94 4.46 -12.70 -2.68
C TRP A 94 4.32 -14.15 -2.25
N THR A 95 4.80 -15.08 -3.08
CA THR A 95 4.99 -16.50 -2.72
C THR A 95 6.28 -17.08 -3.30
N ASN A 96 6.88 -18.04 -2.61
CA ASN A 96 8.04 -18.76 -3.14
C ASN A 96 7.72 -19.78 -4.25
N ASN A 97 6.47 -19.85 -4.73
CA ASN A 97 5.99 -20.78 -5.77
C ASN A 97 6.30 -22.26 -5.49
N LYS A 98 6.39 -22.65 -4.22
CA LYS A 98 6.55 -24.06 -3.83
C LYS A 98 5.22 -24.70 -3.47
N ASP A 99 5.20 -26.03 -3.49
CA ASP A 99 4.05 -26.84 -3.09
C ASP A 99 3.63 -26.59 -1.64
N ALA A 100 2.38 -26.95 -1.31
CA ALA A 100 1.72 -26.62 -0.05
C ALA A 100 2.51 -26.95 1.23
N ARG A 101 3.37 -27.99 1.22
CA ARG A 101 4.19 -28.38 2.38
C ARG A 101 5.36 -27.41 2.65
N SER A 102 5.77 -26.63 1.67
CA SER A 102 6.92 -25.71 1.74
C SER A 102 6.59 -24.32 1.19
N SER A 103 5.31 -24.05 0.93
CA SER A 103 4.82 -22.77 0.45
C SER A 103 5.00 -21.72 1.53
N ILE A 104 5.67 -20.62 1.18
CA ILE A 104 5.80 -19.43 2.00
C ILE A 104 5.06 -18.32 1.29
N PHE A 105 4.26 -17.56 2.04
CA PHE A 105 3.57 -16.38 1.58
C PHE A 105 3.97 -15.19 2.45
N SER A 106 4.16 -14.04 1.81
CA SER A 106 4.49 -12.80 2.49
C SER A 106 3.76 -11.62 1.84
N ARG A 107 3.42 -10.59 2.61
CA ARG A 107 3.07 -9.27 2.06
C ARG A 107 4.34 -8.43 2.02
N LEU A 108 4.86 -8.19 0.82
CA LEU A 108 6.09 -7.42 0.60
C LEU A 108 5.80 -6.11 -0.13
N ASP A 109 4.80 -6.16 -1.02
CA ASP A 109 4.32 -5.04 -1.79
C ASP A 109 3.26 -4.26 -0.99
N ARG A 110 3.38 -2.94 -0.92
CA ARG A 110 2.38 -2.07 -0.27
C ARG A 110 2.42 -0.65 -0.82
N PHE A 111 1.41 0.14 -0.45
CA PHE A 111 1.47 1.58 -0.53
C PHE A 111 1.65 2.15 0.88
N LEU A 112 2.50 3.16 0.99
CA LEU A 112 2.60 4.03 2.16
C LEU A 112 2.21 5.43 1.72
N VAL A 113 1.43 6.13 2.55
CA VAL A 113 0.95 7.47 2.24
C VAL A 113 1.15 8.38 3.44
N SER A 114 1.44 9.66 3.19
CA SER A 114 1.45 10.66 4.25
C SER A 114 0.06 10.85 4.84
N SER A 115 -0.05 11.23 6.12
CA SER A 115 -1.36 11.48 6.74
C SER A 115 -2.16 12.56 5.98
N SER A 116 -1.47 13.58 5.45
CA SER A 116 -2.04 14.64 4.63
C SER A 116 -2.77 14.16 3.37
N ILE A 117 -2.39 13.00 2.80
CA ILE A 117 -3.12 12.42 1.67
C ILE A 117 -4.48 11.89 2.13
N LEU A 118 -4.55 11.27 3.32
CA LEU A 118 -5.77 10.70 3.85
C LEU A 118 -6.80 11.78 4.25
N ASP A 119 -6.32 12.96 4.65
CA ASP A 119 -7.18 14.11 4.93
C ASP A 119 -7.93 14.60 3.68
N VAL A 120 -7.27 14.55 2.52
CA VAL A 120 -7.83 14.99 1.23
C VAL A 120 -8.60 13.87 0.53
N PHE A 121 -8.11 12.64 0.61
CA PHE A 121 -8.66 11.46 -0.07
C PHE A 121 -9.12 10.42 0.94
N GLN A 122 -10.18 10.74 1.70
CA GLN A 122 -10.78 9.82 2.67
C GLN A 122 -11.26 8.50 2.02
N GLY A 123 -11.57 8.52 0.72
CA GLY A 123 -11.94 7.36 -0.08
C GLY A 123 -10.76 6.54 -0.63
N LEU A 124 -9.50 6.83 -0.25
CA LEU A 124 -8.32 6.11 -0.73
C LEU A 124 -8.46 4.60 -0.47
N LYS A 125 -8.29 3.80 -1.52
CA LYS A 125 -8.38 2.34 -1.44
C LYS A 125 -7.20 1.69 -2.14
N VAL A 126 -6.55 0.78 -1.44
CA VAL A 126 -5.56 -0.13 -2.02
C VAL A 126 -6.23 -1.47 -2.31
N LYS A 127 -5.89 -2.07 -3.45
CA LYS A 127 -6.32 -3.41 -3.85
C LYS A 127 -5.10 -4.25 -4.21
N HIS A 128 -5.01 -5.43 -3.64
CA HIS A 128 -4.15 -6.49 -4.15
C HIS A 128 -4.91 -7.23 -5.25
N LEU A 129 -4.34 -7.28 -6.45
CA LEU A 129 -4.95 -7.93 -7.60
C LEU A 129 -4.60 -9.42 -7.64
N THR A 130 -5.36 -10.18 -8.42
CA THR A 130 -5.11 -11.62 -8.55
C THR A 130 -3.77 -11.85 -9.25
N ARG A 131 -2.94 -12.70 -8.65
CA ARG A 131 -1.66 -13.15 -9.21
C ARG A 131 -1.91 -14.14 -10.33
N LEU A 132 -1.34 -13.87 -11.52
CA LEU A 132 -1.51 -14.73 -12.70
C LEU A 132 -0.24 -15.48 -13.10
N ALA A 133 0.91 -14.80 -13.17
CA ALA A 133 2.13 -15.38 -13.75
C ALA A 133 3.44 -15.04 -13.01
N SER A 134 3.42 -14.14 -12.02
CA SER A 134 4.59 -13.78 -11.20
C SER A 134 4.51 -14.44 -9.82
N ASP A 135 5.62 -14.52 -9.10
CA ASP A 135 5.64 -14.75 -7.66
C ASP A 135 5.03 -13.58 -6.87
N HIS A 136 4.99 -12.38 -7.45
CA HIS A 136 4.31 -11.20 -6.92
C HIS A 136 2.90 -11.00 -7.49
N CYS A 137 2.00 -10.41 -6.70
CA CYS A 137 0.71 -9.92 -7.16
C CYS A 137 0.76 -8.41 -7.42
N PRO A 138 0.14 -7.90 -8.50
CA PRO A 138 0.05 -6.45 -8.70
C PRO A 138 -0.76 -5.78 -7.60
N ILE A 139 -0.37 -4.56 -7.22
CA ILE A 139 -1.10 -3.71 -6.27
C ILE A 139 -1.61 -2.45 -6.97
N LEU A 140 -2.79 -1.99 -6.59
CA LEU A 140 -3.45 -0.83 -7.17
C LEU A 140 -3.86 0.14 -6.06
N CYS A 141 -3.46 1.41 -6.17
CA CYS A 141 -3.97 2.49 -5.32
C CYS A 141 -5.00 3.30 -6.10
N CYS A 142 -6.21 3.42 -5.57
CA CYS A 142 -7.28 4.23 -6.13
C CYS A 142 -7.48 5.46 -5.26
N LEU A 143 -7.21 6.64 -5.82
CA LEU A 143 -7.54 7.92 -5.24
C LEU A 143 -8.93 8.29 -5.74
N MET A 144 -9.95 8.14 -4.88
CA MET A 144 -11.29 8.63 -5.18
C MET A 144 -11.45 9.97 -4.49
N GLU A 145 -11.73 11.03 -5.24
CA GLU A 145 -12.40 12.18 -4.65
C GLU A 145 -13.74 11.69 -4.10
N ASP A 146 -14.15 12.17 -2.93
CA ASP A 146 -15.51 12.01 -2.47
C ASP A 146 -16.44 12.79 -3.41
N VAL A 147 -16.73 12.21 -4.57
CA VAL A 147 -17.95 12.54 -5.28
C VAL A 147 -19.03 12.01 -4.35
N LYS A 148 -19.56 12.88 -3.48
CA LYS A 148 -20.84 12.66 -2.82
C LYS A 148 -21.82 12.30 -3.93
N LYS A 149 -22.00 11.00 -4.19
CA LYS A 149 -23.04 10.53 -5.08
C LYS A 149 -24.32 10.96 -4.38
N ALA A 150 -24.91 12.06 -4.83
CA ALA A 150 -26.28 12.37 -4.50
C ALA A 150 -27.08 11.13 -4.90
N SER A 151 -27.43 10.30 -3.92
CA SER A 151 -28.27 9.14 -4.20
C SER A 151 -29.64 9.72 -4.48
N TYR A 152 -29.92 10.01 -5.75
CA TYR A 152 -31.28 10.13 -6.21
C TYR A 152 -31.84 8.70 -6.21
N HIS A 153 -32.26 8.24 -5.03
CA HIS A 153 -33.17 7.12 -4.92
C HIS A 153 -34.50 7.59 -5.49
N TRP A 154 -34.67 7.50 -6.81
CA TRP A 154 -36.00 7.45 -7.37
C TRP A 154 -36.51 6.03 -7.15
N ILE A 155 -37.56 5.90 -6.35
CA ILE A 155 -38.32 4.66 -6.29
C ILE A 155 -39.15 4.63 -7.58
N LYS A 156 -38.93 3.64 -8.46
CA LYS A 156 -39.93 3.29 -9.47
C LYS A 156 -40.80 2.20 -8.87
N PHE A 157 -42.08 2.52 -8.74
CA PHE A 157 -43.13 1.56 -8.51
C PHE A 157 -43.74 1.25 -9.88
N GLU A 158 -43.88 -0.03 -10.22
CA GLU A 158 -44.69 -0.44 -11.36
C GLU A 158 -46.03 -0.95 -10.82
N ASP A 159 -47.14 -0.57 -11.45
CA ASP A 159 -48.49 -0.94 -10.97
C ASP A 159 -48.74 -2.47 -10.97
N VAL A 160 -47.89 -3.25 -11.65
CA VAL A 160 -47.96 -4.72 -11.70
C VAL A 160 -47.68 -5.40 -10.36
N TRP A 161 -47.14 -4.67 -9.38
CA TRP A 161 -46.78 -5.21 -8.06
C TRP A 161 -47.89 -5.00 -7.01
N ALA A 162 -49.05 -4.46 -7.41
CA ALA A 162 -50.19 -4.15 -6.52
C ALA A 162 -51.27 -5.25 -6.47
N SER A 163 -51.01 -6.46 -7.00
CA SER A 163 -51.96 -7.59 -7.00
C SER A 163 -51.72 -8.60 -5.89
#